data_AF-I4D0P3-F1
#
_entry.id   AF-I4D0P3-F1
#
_cell.length_a   1.000
_cell.length_b   1.000
_cell.length_c   1.000
_cell.angle_alpha   90.00
_cell.angle_beta   90.00
_cell.angle_gamma   90.00
#
_symmetry.space_group_name_H-M   'P 1'
#
loop_
_entity.id
_entity.type
_entity.pdbx_description
1 polymer ?
#
loop_
_entity_poly.entity_id
_entity_poly.type
_entity_poly.pdbx_seq_one_letter_code
_entity_poly.pdbx_strand_id
1 'polypeptide(L)'
;MRRIAACFLLIFLVLGVTACNTKTPNGTTQNTVTYTKEFSYLPAYGNMEYQSLTETNQGQTARYLIKNTTVDKVLTGYGDILKTDGWTLNWSYTKDKKPASLVAQKDNHTVALLPRQDNKDVLLIVSVPK
;
A
#
# COMPACT_ATOMS: atom_id res chain seq x y z
N MET A 1 -37.55 68.23 12.54
CA MET A 1 -38.82 67.48 12.57
C MET A 1 -38.72 66.42 11.47
N ARG A 2 -38.67 65.12 11.83
CA ARG A 2 -39.84 64.22 11.80
C ARG A 2 -40.43 64.20 10.36
N ARG A 3 -40.40 63.15 9.55
CA ARG A 3 -40.75 61.73 9.76
C ARG A 3 -40.58 61.05 8.37
N ILE A 4 -39.98 59.86 8.25
CA ILE A 4 -40.65 58.54 8.06
C ILE A 4 -41.43 58.49 6.71
N ALA A 5 -41.33 57.49 5.83
CA ALA A 5 -40.53 56.28 5.73
C ALA A 5 -40.91 55.58 4.41
N ALA A 6 -40.17 54.50 4.12
CA ALA A 6 -40.71 53.26 3.57
C ALA A 6 -41.13 53.25 2.08
N CYS A 7 -40.14 53.34 1.20
CA CYS A 7 -40.16 52.62 -0.09
C CYS A 7 -38.86 51.84 -0.34
N PHE A 8 -38.22 51.34 0.72
CA PHE A 8 -37.18 50.29 0.62
C PHE A 8 -37.85 48.91 0.56
N LEU A 9 -38.78 48.76 -0.38
CA LEU A 9 -39.50 47.52 -0.64
C LEU A 9 -38.68 46.74 -1.66
N LEU A 10 -37.79 45.89 -1.12
CA LEU A 10 -37.40 44.60 -1.68
C LEU A 10 -36.96 44.59 -3.15
N ILE A 11 -35.77 45.12 -3.41
CA ILE A 11 -34.90 44.60 -4.45
C ILE A 11 -34.25 43.32 -3.90
N PHE A 12 -35.04 42.23 -3.86
CA PHE A 12 -34.57 40.87 -3.57
C PHE A 12 -34.95 39.98 -4.75
N LEU A 13 -34.23 40.15 -5.85
CA LEU A 13 -34.25 39.29 -7.03
C LEU A 13 -32.99 39.72 -7.80
N VAL A 14 -31.95 38.94 -8.04
CA VAL A 14 -31.84 37.50 -8.29
C VAL A 14 -30.45 37.07 -7.83
N LEU A 15 -30.39 36.10 -6.92
CA LEU A 15 -29.21 35.27 -6.68
C LEU A 15 -29.05 34.34 -7.88
N GLY A 16 -27.91 34.43 -8.57
CA GLY A 16 -27.57 33.57 -9.69
C GLY A 16 -26.07 33.43 -9.86
N VAL A 17 -25.34 33.19 -8.76
CA VAL A 17 -23.96 32.69 -8.85
C VAL A 17 -24.00 31.23 -9.28
N THR A 18 -23.99 30.98 -10.58
CA THR A 18 -23.56 29.68 -11.12
C THR A 18 -22.06 29.52 -10.88
N ALA A 19 -21.71 29.07 -9.68
CA ALA A 19 -20.41 28.45 -9.44
C ALA A 19 -20.47 27.05 -10.05
N CYS A 20 -19.86 26.87 -11.22
CA CYS A 20 -19.44 25.55 -11.67
C CYS A 20 -18.38 25.03 -10.70
N ASN A 21 -18.80 24.35 -9.64
CA ASN A 21 -17.94 23.38 -8.98
C ASN A 21 -17.78 22.22 -9.96
N THR A 22 -16.80 22.34 -10.86
CA THR A 22 -16.18 21.17 -11.47
C THR A 22 -15.63 20.35 -10.31
N LYS A 23 -16.40 19.35 -9.88
CA LYS A 23 -15.85 18.21 -9.14
C LYS A 23 -14.79 17.64 -10.06
N THR A 24 -13.53 17.95 -9.77
CA THR A 24 -12.40 17.22 -10.30
C THR A 24 -12.76 15.75 -10.16
N PRO A 25 -12.79 14.96 -11.23
CA PRO A 25 -12.84 13.52 -11.06
C PRO A 25 -11.56 13.22 -10.31
N ASN A 26 -11.68 12.89 -9.04
CA ASN A 26 -10.60 12.28 -8.30
C ASN A 26 -10.41 10.96 -9.04
N GLY A 27 -9.52 10.97 -10.03
CA GLY A 27 -9.09 9.80 -10.74
C GLY A 27 -8.40 8.95 -9.70
N THR A 28 -9.18 8.16 -8.98
CA THR A 28 -8.68 7.00 -8.28
C THR A 28 -8.13 6.13 -9.38
N THR A 29 -6.85 6.31 -9.70
CA THR A 29 -6.08 5.29 -10.40
C THR A 29 -6.24 4.07 -9.53
N GLN A 30 -7.18 3.20 -9.92
CA GLN A 30 -7.41 1.93 -9.28
C GLN A 30 -6.14 1.13 -9.61
N ASN A 31 -5.12 1.30 -8.77
CA ASN A 31 -3.87 0.56 -8.87
C ASN A 31 -4.27 -0.90 -8.81
N THR A 32 -4.30 -1.53 -9.97
CA THR A 32 -4.64 -2.94 -10.07
C THR A 32 -3.53 -3.68 -9.36
N VAL A 33 -3.86 -4.32 -8.24
CA VAL A 33 -2.91 -5.10 -7.47
C VAL A 33 -2.50 -6.29 -8.33
N THR A 34 -1.22 -6.36 -8.68
CA THR A 34 -0.64 -7.54 -9.33
C THR A 34 -0.23 -8.53 -8.24
N TYR A 35 -0.44 -9.82 -8.46
CA TYR A 35 -0.10 -10.89 -7.51
C TYR A 35 1.12 -11.69 -7.98
N THR A 36 1.83 -12.32 -7.04
CA THR A 36 2.95 -13.22 -7.38
C THR A 36 2.45 -14.48 -8.08
N LYS A 37 3.27 -15.10 -8.94
CA LYS A 37 2.88 -16.31 -9.67
C LYS A 37 2.90 -17.54 -8.77
N GLU A 38 3.83 -17.57 -7.84
CA GLU A 38 4.12 -18.64 -6.90
C GLU A 38 3.08 -18.69 -5.78
N PHE A 39 2.56 -17.51 -5.39
CA PHE A 39 1.51 -17.36 -4.38
C PHE A 39 0.44 -16.39 -4.91
N SER A 40 -0.59 -16.92 -5.57
CA SER A 40 -1.61 -16.14 -6.28
C SER A 40 -2.47 -15.23 -5.38
N TYR A 41 -2.41 -15.43 -4.07
CA TYR A 41 -3.07 -14.60 -3.06
C TYR A 41 -2.18 -13.47 -2.51
N LEU A 42 -0.86 -13.51 -2.77
CA LEU A 42 0.11 -12.54 -2.26
C LEU A 42 0.38 -11.46 -3.31
N PRO A 43 0.11 -10.18 -3.01
CA PRO A 43 0.48 -9.07 -3.89
C PRO A 43 1.97 -9.11 -4.26
N ALA A 44 2.33 -8.78 -5.49
CA ALA A 44 3.72 -8.66 -5.91
C ALA A 44 4.29 -7.28 -5.55
N TYR A 45 5.57 -7.25 -5.19
CA TYR A 45 6.34 -6.00 -5.05
C TYR A 45 7.12 -5.68 -6.33
N GLY A 46 7.28 -4.40 -6.63
CA GLY A 46 7.91 -3.92 -7.87
C GLY A 46 9.36 -4.39 -8.03
N ASN A 47 9.75 -4.74 -9.26
CA ASN A 47 11.10 -5.16 -9.64
C ASN A 47 11.63 -6.41 -8.89
N MET A 48 10.73 -7.30 -8.44
CA MET A 48 11.12 -8.61 -7.93
C MET A 48 11.56 -9.52 -9.08
N GLU A 49 12.83 -9.90 -9.09
CA GLU A 49 13.38 -10.91 -10.01
C GLU A 49 13.37 -12.28 -9.33
N TYR A 50 12.48 -13.17 -9.75
CA TYR A 50 12.40 -14.55 -9.24
C TYR A 50 13.74 -15.28 -9.39
N GLN A 51 14.15 -15.97 -8.33
CA GLN A 51 15.38 -16.76 -8.29
C GLN A 51 15.06 -18.25 -8.19
N SER A 52 14.24 -18.65 -7.21
CA SER A 52 13.90 -20.05 -6.97
C SER A 52 12.69 -20.22 -6.05
N LEU A 53 12.11 -21.43 -6.09
CA LEU A 53 11.07 -21.91 -5.20
C LEU A 53 11.58 -23.22 -4.59
N THR A 54 11.41 -23.37 -3.28
CA THR A 54 11.69 -24.61 -2.55
C THR A 54 10.44 -25.03 -1.81
N GLU A 55 10.05 -26.28 -1.96
CA GLU A 55 8.89 -26.86 -1.29
C GLU A 55 9.34 -27.97 -0.35
N THR A 56 8.75 -28.00 0.84
CA THR A 56 9.03 -29.00 1.87
C THR A 56 7.73 -29.44 2.53
N ASN A 57 7.79 -30.44 3.40
CA ASN A 57 6.64 -30.83 4.21
C ASN A 57 6.16 -29.73 5.17
N GLN A 58 7.01 -28.73 5.46
CA GLN A 58 6.71 -27.63 6.39
C GLN A 58 6.10 -26.41 5.68
N GLY A 59 6.20 -26.32 4.35
CA GLY A 59 5.76 -25.15 3.60
C GLY A 59 6.59 -24.89 2.34
N GLN A 60 6.34 -23.73 1.74
CA GLN A 60 6.97 -23.25 0.51
C GLN A 60 7.81 -22.00 0.80
N THR A 61 8.92 -21.84 0.08
CA THR A 61 9.78 -20.67 0.17
C THR A 61 10.19 -20.21 -1.22
N ALA A 62 9.80 -19.01 -1.59
CA ALA A 62 10.26 -18.36 -2.82
C ALA A 62 11.34 -17.33 -2.52
N ARG A 63 12.29 -17.17 -3.45
CA ARG A 63 13.40 -16.22 -3.35
C ARG A 63 13.36 -15.25 -4.51
N TYR A 64 13.53 -13.97 -4.23
CA TYR A 64 13.52 -12.89 -5.21
C TYR A 64 14.67 -11.94 -4.98
N LEU A 65 15.33 -11.50 -6.04
CA LEU A 65 16.33 -10.43 -5.99
C LEU A 65 15.66 -9.11 -6.37
N ILE A 66 15.92 -8.07 -5.59
CA ILE A 66 15.44 -6.71 -5.87
C ILE A 66 16.66 -5.80 -5.92
N LYS A 67 16.93 -5.24 -7.09
CA LYS A 67 18.18 -4.51 -7.35
C LYS A 67 18.14 -3.07 -6.84
N ASN A 68 19.31 -2.55 -6.47
CA ASN A 68 19.56 -1.15 -6.13
C ASN A 68 18.62 -0.60 -5.04
N THR A 69 18.44 -1.35 -3.97
CA THR A 69 17.53 -0.98 -2.87
C THR A 69 18.06 -1.44 -1.51
N THR A 70 17.34 -1.07 -0.46
CA THR A 70 17.67 -1.44 0.92
C THR A 70 16.56 -2.26 1.55
N VAL A 71 16.90 -3.07 2.54
CA VAL A 71 15.94 -3.85 3.34
C VAL A 71 14.80 -2.96 3.86
N ASP A 72 15.13 -1.81 4.45
CA ASP A 72 14.13 -0.87 4.98
C ASP A 72 13.14 -0.41 3.91
N LYS A 73 13.61 -0.08 2.70
CA LYS A 73 12.75 0.35 1.59
C LYS A 73 11.85 -0.78 1.10
N VAL A 74 12.41 -1.98 0.95
CA VAL A 74 11.67 -3.15 0.50
C VAL A 74 10.58 -3.50 1.51
N LEU A 75 10.93 -3.63 2.79
CA LEU A 75 9.95 -4.02 3.80
C LEU A 75 8.87 -2.97 4.00
N THR A 76 9.22 -1.69 4.13
CA THR A 76 8.21 -0.63 4.30
C THR A 76 7.29 -0.52 3.09
N GLY A 77 7.85 -0.47 1.87
CA GLY A 77 7.06 -0.40 0.64
C GLY A 77 6.18 -1.64 0.42
N TYR A 78 6.69 -2.84 0.69
CA TYR A 78 5.89 -4.05 0.57
C TYR A 78 4.82 -4.13 1.68
N GLY A 79 5.15 -3.69 2.90
CA GLY A 79 4.18 -3.52 3.97
C GLY A 79 3.01 -2.62 3.57
N ASP A 80 3.27 -1.49 2.92
CA ASP A 80 2.22 -0.59 2.45
C ASP A 80 1.31 -1.23 1.40
N ILE A 81 1.88 -2.00 0.46
CA ILE A 81 1.12 -2.77 -0.53
C ILE A 81 0.21 -3.79 0.17
N LEU A 82 0.77 -4.58 1.09
CA LEU A 82 0.04 -5.62 1.83
C LEU A 82 -1.08 -5.01 2.69
N LYS A 83 -0.79 -3.93 3.40
CA LYS A 83 -1.80 -3.22 4.20
C LYS A 83 -2.93 -2.67 3.33
N THR A 84 -2.61 -2.13 2.15
CA THR A 84 -3.60 -1.63 1.19
C THR A 84 -4.47 -2.76 0.64
N ASP A 85 -3.89 -3.95 0.42
CA ASP A 85 -4.62 -5.15 0.02
C ASP A 85 -5.41 -5.80 1.18
N GLY A 86 -5.30 -5.28 2.41
CA GLY A 86 -6.10 -5.74 3.56
C GLY A 86 -5.41 -6.78 4.45
N TRP A 87 -4.09 -6.92 4.36
CA TRP A 87 -3.32 -7.79 5.25
C TRP A 87 -3.10 -7.15 6.62
N THR A 88 -3.14 -7.97 7.65
CA THR A 88 -2.68 -7.61 9.00
C THR A 88 -1.17 -7.84 9.08
N LEU A 89 -0.43 -6.87 9.61
CA LEU A 89 1.03 -6.84 9.61
C LEU A 89 1.58 -6.97 11.02
N ASN A 90 2.50 -7.90 11.23
CA ASN A 90 3.27 -8.07 12.47
C ASN A 90 4.78 -7.90 12.18
N TRP A 91 5.35 -6.81 12.68
CA TRP A 91 6.71 -6.39 12.38
C TRP A 91 7.70 -6.90 13.40
N SER A 92 8.87 -7.32 12.93
CA SER A 92 10.05 -7.51 13.77
C SER A 92 11.07 -6.41 13.47
N TYR A 93 11.70 -5.89 14.52
CA TYR A 93 12.70 -4.83 14.42
C TYR A 93 14.03 -5.26 15.02
N THR A 94 15.11 -4.73 14.49
CA THR A 94 16.44 -4.82 15.08
C THR A 94 16.55 -3.94 16.35
N LYS A 95 17.65 -4.08 17.09
CA LYS A 95 17.92 -3.23 18.28
C LYS A 95 17.97 -1.73 17.95
N ASP A 96 18.42 -1.37 16.74
CA ASP A 96 18.44 0.00 16.22
C ASP A 96 17.11 0.42 15.58
N LYS A 97 16.02 -0.32 15.82
CA LYS A 97 14.65 -0.03 15.37
C LYS A 97 14.48 -0.03 13.85
N LYS A 98 15.32 -0.75 13.11
CA LYS A 98 15.11 -0.97 11.67
C LYS A 98 14.25 -2.21 11.42
N PRO A 99 13.38 -2.21 10.40
CA PRO A 99 12.63 -3.40 10.02
C PRO A 99 13.56 -4.58 9.72
N ALA A 100 13.40 -5.68 10.45
CA ALA A 100 14.18 -6.91 10.26
C ALA A 100 13.40 -7.92 9.43
N SER A 101 12.10 -8.05 9.70
CA SER A 101 11.19 -8.92 8.97
C SER A 101 9.75 -8.49 9.18
N LEU A 102 8.85 -9.05 8.36
CA LEU A 102 7.41 -8.82 8.45
C LEU A 102 6.70 -10.16 8.32
N VAL A 103 5.78 -10.46 9.25
CA VAL A 103 4.78 -11.52 9.06
C VAL A 103 3.48 -10.84 8.69
N ALA A 104 2.86 -11.29 7.60
CA ALA A 104 1.58 -10.80 7.12
C ALA A 104 0.55 -11.92 7.15
N GLN A 105 -0.67 -11.60 7.57
CA GLN A 105 -1.79 -12.53 7.60
C GLN A 105 -3.03 -11.93 6.93
N LYS A 106 -3.71 -12.74 6.12
CA LYS A 106 -5.01 -12.42 5.51
C LYS A 106 -5.76 -13.73 5.30
N ASP A 107 -7.02 -13.77 5.73
CA ASP A 107 -7.85 -14.97 5.71
C ASP A 107 -7.12 -16.19 6.33
N ASN A 108 -7.01 -17.30 5.60
CA ASN A 108 -6.29 -18.51 5.99
C ASN A 108 -4.82 -18.53 5.53
N HIS A 109 -4.29 -17.41 5.03
CA HIS A 109 -2.91 -17.30 4.55
C HIS A 109 -2.03 -16.53 5.55
N THR A 110 -0.85 -17.08 5.80
CA THR A 110 0.21 -16.41 6.58
C THR A 110 1.49 -16.44 5.75
N VAL A 111 2.19 -15.31 5.68
CA VAL A 111 3.43 -15.17 4.91
C VAL A 111 4.47 -14.46 5.75
N ALA A 112 5.69 -14.96 5.78
CA ALA A 112 6.84 -14.28 6.36
C ALA A 112 7.73 -13.71 5.25
N LEU A 113 8.00 -12.41 5.32
CA LEU A 113 8.96 -11.69 4.51
C LEU A 113 10.28 -11.57 5.28
N LEU A 114 11.30 -12.28 4.78
CA LEU A 114 12.63 -12.39 5.39
C LEU A 114 13.67 -11.83 4.41
N PRO A 115 13.94 -10.52 4.45
CA PRO A 115 14.90 -9.89 3.56
C PRO A 115 16.33 -10.07 4.07
N ARG A 116 17.28 -10.06 3.13
CA ARG A 116 18.71 -9.96 3.42
C ARG A 116 19.33 -8.95 2.48
N GLN A 117 20.08 -8.00 3.03
CA GLN A 117 20.89 -7.09 2.23
C GLN A 117 22.04 -7.90 1.59
N ASP A 118 22.18 -7.79 0.27
CA ASP A 118 23.29 -8.33 -0.50
C ASP A 118 23.91 -7.22 -1.35
N ASN A 119 25.01 -6.64 -0.86
CA ASN A 119 25.60 -5.41 -1.41
C ASN A 119 24.55 -4.28 -1.56
N LYS A 120 24.27 -3.85 -2.80
CA LYS A 120 23.30 -2.80 -3.14
C LYS A 120 21.90 -3.34 -3.42
N ASP A 121 21.73 -4.66 -3.33
CA ASP A 121 20.50 -5.36 -3.68
C ASP A 121 19.91 -6.02 -2.42
N VAL A 122 18.66 -6.47 -2.53
CA VAL A 122 17.97 -7.20 -1.47
C VAL A 122 17.54 -8.55 -2.00
N LEU A 123 17.98 -9.61 -1.34
CA LEU A 123 17.39 -10.94 -1.49
C LEU A 123 16.18 -11.02 -0.55
N LEU A 124 14.98 -11.02 -1.12
CA LEU A 124 13.74 -11.22 -0.39
C LEU A 124 13.37 -12.71 -0.40
N ILE A 125 13.27 -13.29 0.79
CA ILE A 125 12.77 -14.64 0.99
C ILE A 125 11.32 -14.53 1.46
N VAL A 126 10.41 -15.15 0.73
CA VAL A 126 8.98 -15.23 1.04
C VAL A 126 8.69 -16.65 1.50
N SER A 127 8.36 -16.84 2.78
CA SER A 127 8.08 -18.14 3.37
C SER A 127 6.60 -18.27 3.71
N VAL A 128 5.99 -19.37 3.27
CA VAL A 128 4.59 -19.71 3.48
C VAL A 128 4.52 -21.06 4.19
N PRO A 129 3.96 -21.15 5.41
CA PRO A 129 3.74 -22.43 6.09
C PRO A 129 2.63 -23.21 5.38
N LYS A 130 2.70 -24.54 5.48
CA LYS A 130 1.64 -25.43 4.98
C LYS A 130 0.42 -25.43 5.90
#